data_AF-A0A3D4ULZ0-F1
#
_entry.id   AF-A0A3D4ULZ0-F1
#
_cell.length_a   1.000
_cell.length_b   1.000
_cell.length_c   1.000
_cell.angle_alpha   90.00
_cell.angle_beta   90.00
_cell.angle_gamma   90.00
#
_symmetry.space_group_name_H-M   'P 1'
#
loop_
_entity.id
_entity.type
_entity.pdbx_description
1 polymer ?
#
loop_
_entity_poly.entity_id
_entity_poly.type
_entity_poly.pdbx_seq_one_letter_code
_entity_poly.pdbx_strand_id
1 'polypeptide(L)'
;MADLYDRIVHPAYTITDSEETRKSRPPVYALNRMMREPYRSWVDPIVLQSLVTVCPAYAPGSRVGLSDGREAVVIDWDPRDPCRPVVREVTHFEDPDFGEVIDLREQPEIVVIEYDGFDVERYNFYPEHKHAFDLRMVEKAMCNGMYKLNPDEINAAKGIDGDLDATQAA
;
A
#
# COMPACT_ATOMS: atom_id res chain seq x y z
N MET A 1 -1.43 17.07 5.10
CA MET A 1 -1.52 15.70 4.53
C MET A 1 -1.45 14.66 5.64
N ALA A 2 -0.37 14.60 6.41
CA ALA A 2 -0.27 13.72 7.60
C ALA A 2 -1.43 13.89 8.60
N ASP A 3 -1.82 15.12 8.95
CA ASP A 3 -2.99 15.39 9.83
C ASP A 3 -4.32 14.89 9.22
N LEU A 4 -4.45 14.96 7.89
CA LEU A 4 -5.64 14.46 7.19
C LEU A 4 -5.69 12.93 7.22
N TYR A 5 -4.56 12.27 6.94
CA TYR A 5 -4.42 10.83 7.06
C TYR A 5 -4.74 10.37 8.49
N ASP A 6 -4.12 10.99 9.49
CA ASP A 6 -4.29 10.65 10.89
C ASP A 6 -5.75 10.81 11.34
N ARG A 7 -6.43 11.88 10.92
CA ARG A 7 -7.87 12.08 11.20
C ARG A 7 -8.78 11.02 10.56
N ILE A 8 -8.37 10.41 9.44
CA ILE A 8 -9.14 9.34 8.79
C ILE A 8 -8.95 8.01 9.52
N VAL A 9 -7.71 7.70 9.90
CA VAL A 9 -7.34 6.50 10.68
C VAL A 9 -7.94 6.58 12.09
N HIS A 10 -7.82 7.73 12.74
CA HIS A 10 -8.25 8.02 14.10
C HIS A 10 -9.38 9.07 14.08
N PRO A 11 -10.64 8.67 13.79
CA PRO A 11 -11.75 9.60 13.84
C PRO A 11 -11.89 10.21 15.23
N ALA A 12 -12.21 11.50 15.28
CA ALA A 12 -12.61 12.14 16.53
C ALA A 12 -13.89 11.48 17.05
N TYR A 13 -13.86 11.05 18.31
CA TYR A 13 -15.00 10.46 19.00
C TYR A 13 -15.21 11.12 20.36
N THR A 14 -16.41 10.97 20.88
CA THR A 14 -16.85 11.40 22.20
C THR A 14 -17.11 10.18 23.09
N ILE A 15 -17.21 10.38 24.41
CA ILE A 15 -17.50 9.30 25.38
C ILE A 15 -18.91 8.71 25.16
N THR A 16 -19.78 9.39 24.41
CA THR A 16 -21.14 8.92 24.09
C THR A 16 -21.23 8.11 22.80
N ASP A 17 -20.20 8.09 21.96
CA ASP A 17 -20.22 7.38 20.69
C ASP A 17 -20.16 5.85 20.84
N SER A 18 -20.54 5.13 19.77
CA SER A 18 -20.47 3.67 19.71
C SER A 18 -19.01 3.17 19.75
N GLU A 19 -18.78 1.94 20.22
CA GLU A 19 -17.44 1.32 20.22
C GLU A 19 -16.85 1.22 18.80
N GLU A 20 -17.69 1.02 17.78
CA GLU A 20 -17.28 0.98 16.38
C GLU A 20 -16.73 2.34 15.91
N THR A 21 -17.30 3.45 16.36
CA THR A 21 -16.79 4.81 16.08
C THR A 21 -15.44 5.06 16.72
N ARG A 22 -15.12 4.39 17.84
CA ARG A 22 -13.85 4.54 18.56
C ARG A 22 -12.71 3.70 17.98
N LYS A 23 -13.03 2.67 17.20
CA LYS A 23 -12.03 1.74 16.68
C LYS A 23 -11.23 2.42 15.57
N SER A 24 -9.90 2.38 15.66
CA SER A 24 -9.01 2.90 14.61
C SER A 24 -9.27 2.18 13.29
N ARG A 25 -9.32 2.92 12.20
CA ARG A 25 -9.50 2.34 10.86
C ARG A 25 -8.17 1.84 10.30
N PRO A 26 -8.15 0.77 9.50
CA PRO A 26 -6.92 0.26 8.90
C PRO A 26 -6.22 1.30 8.00
N PRO A 27 -4.87 1.31 7.90
CA PRO A 27 -4.14 2.17 6.97
C PRO A 27 -4.62 2.07 5.52
N VAL A 28 -4.87 0.84 5.03
CA VAL A 28 -5.42 0.59 3.69
C VAL A 28 -6.72 1.33 3.44
N TYR A 29 -7.60 1.46 4.44
CA TYR A 29 -8.83 2.24 4.33
C TYR A 29 -8.53 3.73 4.12
N ALA A 30 -7.62 4.29 4.93
CA ALA A 30 -7.29 5.71 4.86
C ALA A 30 -6.62 6.05 3.52
N LEU A 31 -5.66 5.23 3.07
CA LEU A 31 -5.01 5.39 1.78
C LEU A 31 -6.03 5.28 0.62
N ASN A 32 -6.88 4.26 0.63
CA ASN A 32 -7.94 4.08 -0.37
C ASN A 32 -8.85 5.31 -0.46
N ARG A 33 -9.28 5.86 0.68
CA ARG A 33 -10.09 7.08 0.74
C ARG A 33 -9.35 8.29 0.20
N MET A 34 -8.08 8.46 0.57
CA MET A 34 -7.27 9.60 0.10
C MET A 34 -7.00 9.59 -1.40
N MET A 35 -6.94 8.40 -2.02
CA MET A 35 -6.79 8.27 -3.48
C MET A 35 -8.07 8.53 -4.28
N ARG A 36 -9.22 8.68 -3.60
CA ARG A 36 -10.53 8.96 -4.21
C ARG A 36 -10.98 10.39 -3.95
N GLU A 37 -11.94 10.86 -4.73
CA GLU A 37 -12.60 12.14 -4.46
C GLU A 37 -13.37 12.11 -3.12
N PRO A 38 -13.46 13.23 -2.38
CA PRO A 38 -12.92 14.55 -2.72
C PRO A 38 -11.44 14.75 -2.33
N TYR A 39 -10.83 13.79 -1.62
CA TYR A 39 -9.51 14.00 -1.02
C TYR A 39 -8.38 14.07 -2.06
N ARG A 40 -8.50 13.30 -3.15
CA ARG A 40 -7.53 13.30 -4.25
C ARG A 40 -7.32 14.69 -4.85
N SER A 41 -8.38 15.51 -4.96
CA SER A 41 -8.30 16.87 -5.51
C SER A 41 -7.77 17.91 -4.52
N TRP A 42 -7.72 17.59 -3.22
CA TRP A 42 -7.25 18.51 -2.18
C TRP A 42 -5.74 18.39 -1.90
N VAL A 43 -5.12 17.30 -2.34
CA VAL A 43 -3.74 16.95 -2.01
C VAL A 43 -2.93 16.88 -3.30
N ASP A 44 -1.71 17.41 -3.26
CA ASP A 44 -0.76 17.28 -4.37
C ASP A 44 -0.51 15.79 -4.71
N PRO A 45 -0.59 15.38 -5.99
CA PRO A 45 -0.41 13.99 -6.40
C PRO A 45 0.93 13.37 -6.00
N ILE A 46 2.02 14.15 -6.01
CA ILE A 46 3.36 13.68 -5.64
C ILE A 46 3.42 13.46 -4.13
N VAL A 47 2.82 14.36 -3.34
CA VAL A 47 2.72 14.18 -1.88
C VAL A 47 1.86 12.96 -1.53
N LEU A 48 0.78 12.71 -2.28
CA LEU A 48 -0.05 11.52 -2.11
C LEU A 48 0.71 10.23 -2.43
N GLN A 49 1.47 10.19 -3.53
CA GLN A 49 2.36 9.07 -3.85
C GLN A 49 3.45 8.87 -2.78
N SER A 50 3.99 9.98 -2.27
CA SER A 50 4.96 9.98 -1.16
C SER A 50 4.39 9.31 0.08
N LEU A 51 3.14 9.59 0.43
CA LEU A 51 2.50 8.93 1.56
C LEU A 51 2.41 7.42 1.37
N VAL A 52 1.96 6.95 0.20
CA VAL A 52 1.85 5.50 -0.07
C VAL A 52 3.21 4.79 0.03
N THR A 53 4.31 5.50 -0.25
CA THR A 53 5.68 4.96 -0.15
C THR A 53 6.26 4.96 1.26
N VAL A 54 5.77 5.80 2.16
CA VAL A 54 6.25 5.83 3.57
C VAL A 54 5.30 5.16 4.54
N CYS A 55 4.00 5.13 4.22
CA CYS A 55 2.96 4.52 5.02
C CYS A 55 2.43 3.27 4.29
N PRO A 56 2.81 2.06 4.74
CA PRO A 56 2.30 0.84 4.13
C PRO A 56 0.78 0.73 4.30
N ALA A 57 0.09 0.20 3.29
CA ALA A 57 -1.31 -0.20 3.44
C ALA A 57 -1.47 -1.32 4.49
N TYR A 58 -0.46 -2.18 4.57
CA TYR A 58 -0.34 -3.29 5.50
C TYR A 58 1.01 -3.23 6.21
N ALA A 59 1.01 -2.79 7.47
CA ALA A 59 2.26 -2.62 8.21
C ALA A 59 2.90 -3.97 8.55
N PRO A 60 4.24 -4.11 8.45
CA PRO A 60 4.94 -5.27 8.99
C PRO A 60 4.62 -5.51 10.46
N GLY A 61 4.36 -6.76 10.83
CA GLY A 61 3.94 -7.19 12.16
C GLY A 61 2.42 -7.26 12.35
N SER A 62 1.61 -6.74 11.42
CA SER A 62 0.15 -6.82 11.50
C SER A 62 -0.38 -8.19 11.10
N ARG A 63 -1.47 -8.64 11.75
CA ARG A 63 -2.16 -9.89 11.41
C ARG A 63 -3.20 -9.64 10.32
N VAL A 64 -3.19 -10.49 9.31
CA VAL A 64 -4.07 -10.40 8.15
C VAL A 64 -4.76 -11.74 7.87
N GLY A 65 -6.00 -11.66 7.43
CA GLY A 65 -6.74 -12.79 6.87
C GLY A 65 -6.64 -12.78 5.35
N LEU A 66 -6.38 -13.94 4.76
CA LEU A 66 -6.26 -14.14 3.32
C LEU A 66 -7.55 -14.74 2.73
N SER A 67 -7.80 -14.47 1.45
CA SER A 67 -9.01 -14.93 0.74
C SER A 67 -9.16 -16.45 0.64
N ASP A 68 -8.09 -17.20 0.83
CA ASP A 68 -8.08 -18.67 0.86
C ASP A 68 -8.38 -19.25 2.26
N GLY A 69 -8.65 -18.39 3.25
CA GLY A 69 -8.99 -18.77 4.62
C GLY A 69 -7.79 -18.91 5.55
N ARG A 70 -6.55 -18.69 5.06
CA ARG A 70 -5.36 -18.68 5.91
C ARG A 70 -5.23 -17.37 6.69
N GLU A 71 -4.60 -17.45 7.85
CA GLU A 71 -4.15 -16.29 8.60
C GLU A 71 -2.65 -16.12 8.46
N ALA A 72 -2.19 -14.88 8.30
CA ALA A 72 -0.79 -14.57 8.12
C ALA A 72 -0.38 -13.29 8.86
N VAL A 73 0.91 -13.11 9.05
CA VAL A 73 1.51 -11.86 9.54
C VAL A 73 2.30 -11.22 8.41
N VAL A 74 2.12 -9.92 8.23
CA VAL A 74 2.89 -9.16 7.24
C VAL A 74 4.33 -9.06 7.69
N ILE A 75 5.27 -9.43 6.82
CA ILE A 75 6.71 -9.38 7.15
C ILE A 75 7.47 -8.35 6.32
N ASP A 76 6.97 -8.03 5.12
CA ASP A 76 7.56 -7.01 4.25
C ASP A 76 6.48 -6.44 3.32
N TRP A 77 6.77 -5.29 2.70
CA TRP A 77 5.84 -4.63 1.79
C TRP A 77 6.59 -3.89 0.66
N ASP A 78 5.95 -3.76 -0.49
CA ASP A 78 6.49 -3.03 -1.63
C ASP A 78 5.61 -1.81 -1.96
N PRO A 79 6.16 -0.58 -1.92
CA PRO A 79 5.45 0.63 -2.34
C PRO A 79 4.85 0.58 -3.74
N ARG A 80 5.43 -0.21 -4.65
CA ARG A 80 4.95 -0.36 -6.03
C ARG A 80 3.64 -1.14 -6.10
N ASP A 81 3.40 -2.03 -5.13
CA ASP A 81 2.15 -2.78 -5.00
C ASP A 81 1.72 -2.88 -3.52
N PRO A 82 1.17 -1.80 -2.96
CA PRO A 82 0.98 -1.67 -1.51
C PRO A 82 0.01 -2.69 -0.92
N CYS A 83 -0.93 -3.19 -1.71
CA CYS A 83 -1.94 -4.17 -1.28
C CYS A 83 -1.49 -5.62 -1.48
N ARG A 84 -0.24 -5.85 -1.90
CA ARG A 84 0.36 -7.17 -2.07
C ARG A 84 1.65 -7.31 -1.26
N PRO A 85 1.54 -7.30 0.08
CA PRO A 85 2.69 -7.49 0.94
C PRO A 85 3.25 -8.91 0.86
N VAL A 86 4.46 -9.10 1.39
CA VAL A 86 4.98 -10.42 1.71
C VAL A 86 4.48 -10.78 3.10
N VAL A 87 3.83 -11.93 3.19
CA VAL A 87 3.21 -12.42 4.43
C VAL A 87 3.84 -13.74 4.85
N ARG A 88 3.71 -14.08 6.13
CA ARG A 88 4.10 -15.38 6.68
C ARG A 88 2.91 -16.01 7.35
N GLU A 89 2.57 -17.22 6.94
CA GLU A 89 1.45 -17.95 7.52
C GLU A 89 1.62 -18.13 9.04
N VAL A 90 0.53 -17.91 9.77
CA VAL A 90 0.46 -18.18 11.21
C VAL A 90 0.04 -19.63 11.39
N THR A 91 1.03 -20.48 11.65
CA THR A 91 0.82 -21.88 12.04
C THR A 91 0.46 -21.98 13.53
N HIS A 92 0.02 -23.17 13.96
CA HIS A 92 -0.32 -23.37 15.37
C HIS A 92 0.95 -23.27 16.24
N PHE A 93 0.79 -22.83 17.49
CA PHE A 93 1.92 -22.67 18.43
C PHE A 93 2.71 -23.97 18.70
N GLU A 94 2.12 -25.12 18.37
CA GLU A 94 2.74 -26.44 18.52
C GLU A 94 3.63 -26.83 17.33
N ASP A 95 3.56 -26.08 16.22
CA ASP A 95 4.41 -26.33 15.05
C ASP A 95 5.83 -25.79 15.30
N PRO A 96 6.86 -26.65 15.20
CA PRO A 96 8.25 -26.25 15.39
C PRO A 96 8.79 -25.39 14.24
N ASP A 97 8.11 -25.40 13.09
CA ASP A 97 8.49 -24.66 11.89
C ASP A 97 7.67 -23.37 11.77
N PHE A 98 8.35 -22.28 11.41
CA PHE A 98 7.67 -21.06 10.99
C PHE A 98 6.87 -21.35 9.71
N GLY A 99 5.62 -20.87 9.65
CA GLY A 99 4.76 -21.04 8.47
C GLY A 99 5.39 -20.51 7.17
N GLU A 100 4.80 -20.91 6.04
CA GLU A 100 5.27 -20.54 4.71
C GLU A 100 5.34 -19.02 4.53
N VAL A 101 6.42 -18.54 3.89
CA VAL A 101 6.53 -17.15 3.45
C VAL A 101 5.94 -17.05 2.06
N ILE A 102 4.92 -16.20 1.91
CA ILE A 102 4.13 -16.05 0.70
C ILE A 102 4.27 -14.61 0.21
N ASP A 103 4.78 -14.45 -1.01
CA ASP A 103 4.75 -13.16 -1.70
C ASP A 103 3.43 -13.03 -2.47
N LEU A 104 2.53 -12.16 -2.00
CA LEU A 104 1.23 -11.96 -2.63
C LEU A 104 1.33 -11.30 -4.02
N ARG A 105 2.50 -10.78 -4.40
CA ARG A 105 2.73 -10.29 -5.77
C ARG A 105 2.83 -11.45 -6.77
N GLU A 106 3.36 -12.59 -6.33
CA GLU A 106 3.50 -13.80 -7.15
C GLU A 106 2.20 -14.61 -7.24
N GLN A 107 1.28 -14.43 -6.28
CA GLN A 107 -0.01 -15.13 -6.18
C GLN A 107 -1.20 -14.14 -6.24
N PRO A 108 -1.52 -13.56 -7.42
CA PRO A 108 -2.55 -12.53 -7.59
C PRO A 108 -3.97 -12.90 -7.18
N GLU A 109 -4.26 -14.19 -7.08
CA GLU A 109 -5.53 -14.75 -6.65
C GLU A 109 -5.75 -14.68 -5.13
N ILE A 110 -4.66 -14.55 -4.37
CA ILE A 110 -4.70 -14.42 -2.91
C ILE A 110 -4.67 -12.94 -2.57
N VAL A 111 -5.72 -12.48 -1.89
CA VAL A 111 -5.86 -11.09 -1.47
C VAL A 111 -6.08 -11.01 0.03
N VAL A 112 -5.67 -9.90 0.62
CA VAL A 112 -5.95 -9.61 2.03
C VAL A 112 -7.42 -9.21 2.16
N ILE A 113 -8.18 -9.97 2.93
CA ILE A 113 -9.61 -9.72 3.19
C ILE A 113 -9.86 -9.16 4.58
N GLU A 114 -8.96 -9.43 5.53
CA GLU A 114 -9.07 -8.96 6.90
C GLU A 114 -7.75 -8.34 7.40
N TYR A 115 -7.84 -7.27 8.19
CA TYR A 115 -6.73 -6.63 8.88
C TYR A 115 -7.12 -6.34 10.33
N ASP A 116 -6.46 -6.95 11.32
CA ASP A 116 -6.77 -6.78 12.75
C ASP A 116 -8.28 -6.86 13.07
N GLY A 117 -8.98 -7.84 12.47
CA GLY A 117 -10.43 -8.05 12.64
C GLY A 117 -11.30 -7.02 11.92
N PHE A 118 -10.78 -6.31 10.92
CA PHE A 118 -11.54 -5.46 10.02
C PHE A 118 -11.59 -6.02 8.60
N ASP A 119 -12.78 -6.08 8.03
CA ASP A 119 -12.97 -6.35 6.60
C ASP A 119 -12.35 -5.24 5.74
N VAL A 120 -11.35 -5.60 4.96
CA VAL A 120 -10.57 -4.68 4.12
C VAL A 120 -10.60 -4.99 2.63
N GLU A 121 -11.20 -6.10 2.21
CA GLU A 121 -11.19 -6.56 0.81
C GLU A 121 -11.55 -5.44 -0.19
N ARG A 122 -12.63 -4.71 0.07
CA ARG A 122 -13.12 -3.60 -0.78
C ARG A 122 -12.22 -2.36 -0.82
N TYR A 123 -11.27 -2.25 0.12
CA TYR A 123 -10.35 -1.13 0.21
C TYR A 123 -9.02 -1.41 -0.48
N ASN A 124 -8.79 -2.65 -0.94
CA ASN A 124 -7.63 -2.99 -1.74
C ASN A 124 -7.59 -2.13 -3.00
N PHE A 125 -6.40 -1.64 -3.31
CA PHE A 125 -6.12 -0.83 -4.48
C PHE A 125 -4.85 -1.35 -5.14
N TYR A 126 -4.87 -1.39 -6.47
CA TYR A 126 -3.78 -1.93 -7.25
C TYR A 126 -3.30 -0.87 -8.25
N PRO A 127 -2.00 -0.85 -8.57
CA PRO A 127 -1.47 0.06 -9.57
C PRO A 127 -2.11 -0.20 -10.94
N GLU A 128 -2.73 0.81 -11.56
CA GLU A 128 -3.26 0.71 -12.93
C GLU A 128 -2.12 0.64 -13.97
N HIS A 129 -0.94 1.17 -13.64
CA HIS A 129 0.26 1.21 -14.48
C HIS A 129 1.52 0.86 -13.67
N LYS A 130 2.53 0.28 -14.34
CA LYS A 130 3.78 -0.30 -13.75
C LYS A 130 4.53 0.63 -12.77
N HIS A 131 4.34 1.94 -12.87
CA HIS A 131 5.02 2.96 -12.06
C HIS A 131 4.06 3.93 -11.34
N ALA A 132 2.78 3.59 -11.20
CA ALA A 132 1.78 4.50 -10.63
C ALA A 132 2.10 5.02 -9.21
N PHE A 133 2.88 4.24 -8.45
CA PHE A 133 3.35 4.58 -7.10
C PHE A 133 4.88 4.75 -7.00
N ASP A 134 5.61 4.72 -8.12
CA ASP A 134 7.08 4.73 -8.13
C ASP A 134 7.64 6.17 -8.12
N LEU A 135 7.96 6.66 -6.92
CA LEU A 135 8.55 7.99 -6.72
C LEU A 135 9.94 8.15 -7.35
N ARG A 136 10.72 7.06 -7.51
CA ARG A 136 12.05 7.15 -8.12
C ARG A 136 11.95 7.51 -9.60
N MET A 137 10.90 7.06 -10.27
CA MET A 137 10.63 7.45 -11.65
C MET A 137 10.27 8.93 -11.76
N VAL A 138 9.47 9.45 -10.81
CA VAL A 138 9.14 10.89 -10.73
C VAL A 138 10.40 11.74 -10.52
N GLU A 139 11.26 11.34 -9.58
CA GLU A 139 12.55 12.00 -9.33
C GLU A 139 13.42 12.02 -10.60
N LYS A 140 13.57 10.87 -11.27
CA LYS A 140 14.36 10.76 -12.50
C LYS A 140 13.79 11.63 -13.63
N ALA A 141 12.47 11.71 -13.76
CA ALA A 141 11.82 12.58 -14.75
C ALA A 141 12.08 14.07 -14.46
N MET A 142 12.06 14.48 -13.19
CA MET A 142 12.38 15.86 -12.78
C MET A 142 13.84 16.23 -13.09
N CYS A 143 14.79 15.35 -12.74
CA CYS A 143 16.22 15.56 -13.00
C CYS A 143 16.56 15.61 -14.50
N ASN A 144 15.85 14.83 -15.33
CA ASN A 144 16.08 14.77 -16.78
C ASN A 144 15.44 15.92 -17.57
N GLY A 145 14.81 16.90 -16.92
CA GLY A 145 14.18 18.02 -17.60
C GLY A 145 12.86 17.70 -18.30
N MET A 146 12.21 16.57 -17.94
CA MET A 146 10.88 16.16 -18.44
C MET A 146 9.72 16.85 -17.70
N TYR A 147 9.95 18.01 -17.09
CA TYR A 147 8.97 18.80 -16.30
C TYR A 147 7.74 19.29 -17.10
N LYS A 148 7.70 19.06 -18.41
CA LYS A 148 6.56 19.41 -19.27
C LYS A 148 5.51 18.31 -19.36
N LEU A 149 5.78 17.12 -18.81
CA LEU A 149 4.86 16.00 -18.84
C LEU A 149 4.06 15.96 -17.54
N ASN A 150 2.73 15.88 -17.64
CA ASN A 150 1.87 15.61 -16.50
C ASN A 150 2.25 14.27 -15.85
N PRO A 151 1.99 14.06 -14.55
CA PRO A 151 2.25 12.78 -13.88
C PRO A 151 1.66 11.58 -14.61
N ASP A 152 0.47 11.74 -15.21
CA ASP A 152 -0.18 10.71 -16.04
C ASP A 152 0.58 10.43 -17.35
N GLU A 153 1.25 11.45 -17.92
CA GLU A 153 2.06 11.31 -19.14
C GLU A 153 3.43 10.69 -18.85
N ILE A 154 4.02 10.95 -17.66
CA ILE A 154 5.20 10.25 -17.16
C ILE A 154 4.88 8.76 -16.93
N ASN A 155 3.73 8.48 -16.32
CA ASN A 155 3.25 7.11 -16.10
C ASN A 155 2.93 6.35 -17.41
N ALA A 156 2.55 7.07 -18.46
CA ALA A 156 2.26 6.52 -19.79
C ALA A 156 3.50 6.35 -20.69
N ALA A 157 4.64 6.95 -20.34
CA ALA A 157 5.86 6.91 -21.14
C ALA A 157 6.49 5.50 -21.13
N LYS A 158 6.10 4.66 -22.09
CA LYS A 158 6.80 3.39 -22.41
C LYS A 158 8.22 3.71 -22.90
N GLY A 159 9.25 3.38 -22.11
CA GLY A 159 10.60 3.29 -22.66
C GLY A 159 11.77 3.76 -21.79
N ILE A 160 11.78 3.46 -20.49
CA ILE A 160 12.98 3.63 -19.66
C ILE A 160 13.42 2.31 -19.00
N ASP A 161 13.11 1.17 -19.63
CA ASP A 161 13.54 -0.16 -19.16
C ASP A 161 15.00 -0.50 -19.57
N GLY A 162 15.74 0.43 -20.19
CA GLY A 162 17.03 0.13 -20.83
C GLY A 162 18.31 0.27 -19.97
N ASP A 163 18.23 0.75 -18.73
CA ASP A 163 19.45 1.20 -18.02
C ASP A 163 19.57 0.71 -16.56
N LEU A 164 18.69 -0.21 -16.14
CA LEU A 164 18.65 -0.71 -14.76
C LEU A 164 19.53 -1.95 -14.52
N ASP A 165 20.01 -2.63 -15.57
CA ASP A 165 20.89 -3.82 -15.43
C ASP A 165 22.40 -3.54 -15.64
N ALA A 166 22.79 -2.32 -16.05
CA ALA A 166 24.18 -2.05 -16.44
C ALA A 166 25.07 -1.46 -15.34
N THR A 167 24.54 -1.07 -14.18
CA THR A 167 25.35 -0.41 -13.12
C THR A 167 25.53 -1.27 -11.86
N GLN A 168 25.62 -2.59 -12.03
CA GLN A 168 26.02 -3.51 -10.97
C GLN A 168 26.96 -4.62 -11.47
N ALA A 169 27.89 -4.29 -12.37
CA ALA A 169 29.05 -5.14 -12.69
C ALA A 169 30.16 -4.33 -13.38
N ALA A 170 30.94 -3.56 -12.61
CA ALA A 170 32.33 -3.19 -12.92
C ALA A 170 33.00 -2.58 -11.68
#